data_AF-A0A7C6X856-F1
#
_entry.id   AF-A0A7C6X856-F1
#
_cell.length_a   1.000
_cell.length_b   1.000
_cell.length_c   1.000
_cell.angle_alpha   90.00
_cell.angle_beta   90.00
_cell.angle_gamma   90.00
#
_symmetry.space_group_name_H-M   'P 1'
#
loop_
_entity.id
_entity.type
_entity.pdbx_description
1 polymer ?
#
loop_
_entity_poly.entity_id
_entity_poly.type
_entity_poly.pdbx_seq_one_letter_code
_entity_poly.pdbx_strand_id
1 'polypeptide(L)'
;MSKRSEHAPEPSHTDICLWLDYYGELLSERQRGVLSLYYNEDWSLSEIADETGLSRQGVHDQIRRGTARLSELEEALALSARDRQIEKLILRALDREEADDREALRLCLSELLASIRPGTEENEHKRMIHGLI
;
A
#
# COMPACT_ATOMS: atom_id res chain seq x y z
N MET A 1 -25.31 18.74 -15.10
CA MET A 1 -24.03 18.97 -14.40
C MET A 1 -23.66 17.67 -13.72
N SER A 2 -22.87 16.84 -14.39
CA SER A 2 -22.43 15.54 -13.86
C SER A 2 -21.23 15.79 -12.94
N LYS A 3 -21.33 15.43 -11.66
CA LYS A 3 -20.21 15.52 -10.73
C LYS A 3 -19.10 14.60 -11.26
N ARG A 4 -17.96 15.18 -11.66
CA ARG A 4 -16.73 14.42 -11.83
C ARG A 4 -16.40 13.84 -10.46
N SER A 5 -16.61 12.54 -10.31
CA SER A 5 -15.99 11.76 -9.24
C SER A 5 -14.49 11.90 -9.44
N GLU A 6 -13.80 12.60 -8.54
CA GLU A 6 -12.35 12.47 -8.36
C GLU A 6 -12.09 11.06 -7.86
N HIS A 7 -12.11 10.09 -8.76
CA HIS A 7 -11.68 8.73 -8.46
C HIS A 7 -10.16 8.78 -8.40
N ALA A 8 -9.59 8.49 -7.22
CA ALA A 8 -8.15 8.25 -7.12
C ALA A 8 -7.73 7.24 -8.20
N PRO A 9 -6.54 7.37 -8.80
CA PRO A 9 -6.10 6.43 -9.83
C PRO A 9 -6.16 5.01 -9.25
N GLU A 10 -6.77 4.09 -9.99
CA GLU A 10 -6.79 2.66 -9.63
C GLU A 10 -5.35 2.17 -9.42
N PRO A 11 -5.09 1.34 -8.39
CA PRO A 11 -3.76 0.87 -8.08
C PRO A 11 -3.17 0.07 -9.24
N SER A 12 -1.87 0.26 -9.50
CA SER A 12 -1.18 -0.50 -10.54
C SER A 12 -0.99 -1.96 -10.12
N HIS A 13 -0.66 -2.83 -11.08
CA HIS A 13 -0.31 -4.23 -10.78
C HIS A 13 0.81 -4.31 -9.73
N THR A 14 1.86 -3.49 -9.90
CA THR A 14 3.00 -3.43 -8.99
C THR A 14 2.59 -2.96 -7.59
N ASP A 15 1.65 -2.02 -7.48
CA ASP A 15 1.14 -1.59 -6.18
C ASP A 15 0.42 -2.74 -5.46
N ILE A 16 -0.38 -3.54 -6.18
CA ILE A 16 -1.05 -4.70 -5.58
C ILE A 16 -0.05 -5.78 -5.13
N CYS A 17 0.95 -6.11 -5.95
CA CYS A 17 2.01 -7.03 -5.55
C CYS A 17 2.70 -6.55 -4.27
N LEU A 18 3.07 -5.27 -4.22
CA LEU A 18 3.73 -4.69 -3.05
C LEU A 18 2.82 -4.71 -1.82
N TRP A 19 1.54 -4.37 -1.98
CA TRP A 19 0.58 -4.39 -0.88
C TRP A 19 0.27 -5.80 -0.38
N LEU A 20 0.36 -6.83 -1.24
CA LEU A 20 0.30 -8.21 -0.79
C LEU A 20 1.45 -8.56 0.15
N ASP A 21 2.65 -8.03 -0.10
CA ASP A 21 3.80 -8.25 0.79
C ASP A 21 3.60 -7.58 2.16
N TYR A 22 3.01 -6.37 2.20
CA TYR A 22 2.74 -5.66 3.46
C TYR A 22 1.53 -6.18 4.22
N TYR A 23 0.46 -6.55 3.51
CA TYR A 23 -0.87 -6.70 4.10
C TYR A 23 -1.52 -8.06 3.79
N GLY A 24 -0.87 -8.92 3.00
CA GLY A 24 -1.46 -10.18 2.54
C GLY A 24 -1.92 -11.07 3.69
N GLU A 25 -1.20 -11.11 4.81
CA GLU A 25 -1.58 -11.89 6.01
C GLU A 25 -2.85 -11.38 6.71
N LEU A 26 -3.29 -10.15 6.43
CA LEU A 26 -4.53 -9.57 6.96
C LEU A 26 -5.75 -9.92 6.10
N LEU A 27 -5.55 -10.57 4.95
CA LEU A 27 -6.62 -11.10 4.12
C LEU A 27 -7.03 -12.50 4.61
N SER A 28 -8.22 -12.95 4.21
CA SER A 28 -8.54 -14.37 4.39
C SER A 28 -7.58 -15.24 3.57
N GLU A 29 -7.27 -16.44 4.06
CA GLU A 29 -6.39 -17.39 3.35
C GLU A 29 -6.82 -17.62 1.91
N ARG A 30 -8.14 -17.73 1.68
CA ARG A 30 -8.71 -17.88 0.34
C ARG A 30 -8.47 -16.68 -0.57
N GLN A 31 -8.61 -15.46 -0.06
CA GLN A 31 -8.36 -14.24 -0.84
C GLN A 31 -6.87 -14.09 -1.14
N ARG A 32 -6.02 -14.27 -0.13
CA ARG A 32 -4.56 -14.22 -0.28
C ARG A 32 -4.08 -15.24 -1.32
N GLY A 33 -4.57 -16.48 -1.24
CA GLY A 33 -4.23 -17.53 -2.20
C GLY A 33 -4.60 -17.17 -3.63
N VAL A 34 -5.85 -16.73 -3.86
CA VAL A 34 -6.29 -16.30 -5.20
C VAL A 34 -5.48 -15.12 -5.73
N LEU A 35 -5.21 -14.11 -4.89
CA LEU A 35 -4.41 -12.96 -5.30
C LEU A 35 -2.96 -13.34 -5.58
N SER A 36 -2.36 -14.23 -4.78
CA SER A 36 -0.97 -14.70 -5.01
C SER A 36 -0.84 -15.41 -6.34
N LEU A 37 -1.75 -16.35 -6.65
CA LEU A 37 -1.75 -17.04 -7.95
C LEU A 37 -1.87 -16.05 -9.11
N TYR A 38 -2.72 -15.02 -8.96
CA TYR A 38 -2.96 -14.04 -10.02
C TYR A 38 -1.82 -13.03 -10.20
N TYR A 39 -1.36 -12.39 -9.12
CA TYR A 39 -0.42 -11.27 -9.15
C TYR A 39 1.06 -11.69 -9.05
N ASN A 40 1.37 -12.83 -8.42
CA ASN A 40 2.75 -13.27 -8.22
C ASN A 40 3.14 -14.43 -9.15
N GLU A 41 2.19 -15.27 -9.55
CA GLU A 41 2.44 -16.44 -10.38
C GLU A 41 1.92 -16.32 -11.83
N ASP A 42 1.28 -15.20 -12.17
CA ASP A 42 0.71 -14.92 -13.49
C ASP A 42 -0.33 -15.96 -13.98
N TRP A 43 -1.00 -16.66 -13.06
CA TRP A 43 -2.05 -17.61 -13.44
C TRP A 43 -3.27 -16.89 -14.01
N SER A 44 -3.86 -17.47 -15.05
CA SER A 44 -5.11 -17.00 -15.61
C SER A 44 -6.31 -17.30 -14.69
N LEU A 45 -7.41 -16.57 -14.87
CA LEU A 45 -8.66 -16.81 -14.13
C LEU A 45 -9.20 -18.24 -14.31
N SER A 46 -8.87 -18.92 -15.41
CA SER A 46 -9.30 -20.31 -15.64
C SER A 46 -8.45 -21.28 -14.82
N GLU A 47 -7.13 -21.12 -14.85
CA GLU A 47 -6.21 -21.98 -14.08
C GLU A 47 -6.51 -21.87 -12.58
N ILE A 48 -6.76 -20.65 -12.09
CA ILE A 48 -7.14 -20.43 -10.68
C ILE A 48 -8.52 -21.05 -10.38
N ALA A 49 -9.48 -20.96 -11.31
CA ALA A 49 -10.80 -21.56 -11.15
C ALA A 49 -10.70 -23.10 -11.02
N ASP A 50 -9.90 -23.71 -11.90
CA ASP A 50 -9.67 -25.15 -11.93
C ASP A 50 -8.99 -25.65 -10.65
N GLU A 51 -7.97 -24.93 -10.15
CA GLU A 51 -7.25 -25.28 -8.92
C GLU A 51 -8.07 -25.06 -7.65
N THR A 52 -8.83 -23.95 -7.57
CA THR A 52 -9.55 -23.57 -6.34
C THR A 52 -10.97 -24.12 -6.27
N GLY A 53 -11.46 -24.76 -7.35
CA GLY A 53 -12.86 -25.19 -7.50
C GLY A 53 -13.87 -24.04 -7.55
N LEU A 54 -13.41 -22.80 -7.75
CA LEU A 54 -14.28 -21.64 -7.96
C LEU A 54 -14.76 -21.57 -9.40
N SER A 55 -15.90 -20.92 -9.63
CA SER A 55 -16.19 -20.45 -10.99
C SER A 55 -15.26 -19.31 -11.37
N ARG A 56 -15.03 -19.07 -12.68
CA ARG A 56 -14.28 -17.90 -13.16
C ARG A 56 -14.81 -16.58 -12.60
N GLN A 57 -16.13 -16.46 -12.45
CA GLN A 57 -16.75 -15.29 -11.81
C GLN A 57 -16.40 -15.20 -10.31
N GLY A 58 -16.39 -16.36 -9.63
CA GLY A 58 -15.95 -16.46 -8.24
C GLY A 58 -14.50 -16.02 -8.05
N VAL A 59 -13.59 -16.41 -8.94
CA VAL A 59 -12.18 -15.95 -8.93
C VAL A 59 -12.10 -14.44 -9.13
N HIS A 60 -12.77 -13.91 -10.16
CA HIS A 60 -12.81 -12.47 -10.42
C HIS A 60 -13.33 -11.68 -9.20
N ASP A 61 -14.37 -12.18 -8.54
CA ASP A 61 -14.93 -11.56 -7.34
C ASP A 61 -13.97 -11.62 -6.14
N GLN A 62 -13.20 -12.70 -5.99
CA GLN A 62 -12.16 -12.79 -4.95
C GLN A 62 -11.04 -11.77 -5.20
N ILE A 63 -10.58 -11.65 -6.44
CA ILE A 63 -9.56 -10.67 -6.83
C ILE A 63 -10.07 -9.26 -6.50
N ARG A 64 -11.26 -8.88 -7.01
CA ARG A 64 -11.83 -7.55 -6.79
C ARG A 64 -11.99 -7.19 -5.32
N ARG A 65 -12.50 -8.12 -4.49
CA ARG A 65 -12.66 -7.85 -3.04
C ARG A 65 -11.31 -7.79 -2.32
N GLY A 66 -10.37 -8.65 -2.73
CA GLY A 66 -9.04 -8.69 -2.16
C GLY A 66 -8.24 -7.41 -2.44
N THR A 67 -8.24 -6.93 -3.69
CA THR A 67 -7.57 -5.67 -4.06
C THR A 67 -8.21 -4.45 -3.39
N ALA A 68 -9.54 -4.41 -3.29
CA ALA A 68 -10.23 -3.36 -2.54
C ALA A 68 -9.78 -3.36 -1.06
N ARG A 69 -9.67 -4.53 -0.43
CA ARG A 69 -9.21 -4.64 0.95
C ARG A 69 -7.75 -4.19 1.13
N LEU A 70 -6.86 -4.53 0.20
CA LEU A 70 -5.48 -4.05 0.22
C LEU A 70 -5.41 -2.52 0.09
N SER A 71 -6.23 -1.94 -0.79
CA SER A 71 -6.34 -0.49 -0.96
C SER A 71 -6.79 0.21 0.32
N GLU A 72 -7.81 -0.33 1.01
CA GLU A 72 -8.26 0.20 2.31
C GLU A 72 -7.16 0.14 3.38
N LEU A 73 -6.38 -0.94 3.40
CA LEU A 73 -5.29 -1.12 4.35
C LEU A 73 -4.15 -0.13 4.07
N GLU A 74 -3.79 0.09 2.80
CA GLU A 74 -2.80 1.11 2.45
C GLU A 74 -3.30 2.53 2.77
N GLU A 75 -4.57 2.85 2.52
CA GLU A 75 -5.12 4.16 2.89
C GLU A 75 -5.07 4.40 4.42
N ALA A 76 -5.31 3.35 5.20
CA ALA A 76 -5.31 3.43 6.66
C ALA A 76 -3.90 3.46 7.28
N LEU A 77 -2.96 2.71 6.71
CA LEU A 77 -1.65 2.45 7.32
C LEU A 77 -0.48 3.12 6.60
N ALA A 78 -0.63 3.39 5.30
CA ALA A 78 0.32 4.06 4.43
C ALA A 78 1.76 3.51 4.50
N LEU A 79 1.93 2.20 4.76
CA LEU A 79 3.26 1.61 4.95
C LEU A 79 4.08 1.68 3.66
N SER A 80 3.49 1.31 2.53
CA SER A 80 4.21 1.32 1.25
C SER A 80 4.58 2.75 0.81
N ALA A 81 3.68 3.71 1.03
CA ALA A 81 3.93 5.12 0.73
C ALA A 81 5.03 5.70 1.62
N ARG A 82 5.00 5.37 2.92
CA ARG A 82 6.00 5.83 3.89
C ARG A 82 7.38 5.27 3.56
N ASP A 83 7.49 3.97 3.25
CA ASP A 83 8.77 3.35 2.97
C ASP A 83 9.38 3.92 1.67
N ARG A 84 8.57 4.17 0.63
CA ARG A 84 9.00 4.91 -0.58
C ARG A 84 9.45 6.34 -0.28
N GLN A 85 8.81 7.02 0.67
CA GLN A 85 9.23 8.36 1.09
C GLN A 85 10.56 8.32 1.83
N ILE A 86 10.75 7.35 2.73
CA ILE A 86 12.00 7.16 3.46
C ILE A 86 13.14 6.88 2.47
N GLU A 87 12.94 5.98 1.50
CA GLU A 87 13.92 5.68 0.46
C GLU A 87 14.35 6.95 -0.30
N LYS A 88 13.41 7.77 -0.74
CA LYS A 88 13.70 9.05 -1.41
C LYS A 88 14.51 10.00 -0.52
N LEU A 89 14.22 10.05 0.78
CA LEU A 89 14.95 10.90 1.72
C LEU A 89 16.37 10.39 1.96
N ILE A 90 16.57 9.08 2.00
CA ILE A 90 17.90 8.47 2.10
C ILE A 90 18.71 8.81 0.85
N LEU A 91 18.16 8.60 -0.34
CA LEU A 91 18.86 8.92 -1.60
C LEU A 91 19.22 10.41 -1.66
N ARG A 92 18.27 11.30 -1.33
CA ARG A 92 18.54 12.74 -1.23
C ARG A 92 19.65 13.06 -0.22
N ALA A 93 19.68 12.38 0.93
CA ALA A 93 20.72 12.59 1.94
C ALA A 93 22.10 12.18 1.41
N LEU A 94 22.20 11.04 0.73
CA LEU A 94 23.44 10.59 0.08
C LEU A 94 23.93 11.62 -0.96
N ASP A 95 23.04 12.15 -1.80
CA ASP A 95 23.38 13.20 -2.77
C ASP A 95 23.93 14.48 -2.08
N ARG A 96 23.39 14.85 -0.91
CA ARG A 96 23.88 16.01 -0.14
C ARG A 96 25.21 15.77 0.53
N GLU A 97 25.45 14.54 1.00
CA GLU A 97 26.74 14.14 1.54
C GLU A 97 27.83 14.21 0.47
N GLU A 98 27.58 13.69 -0.74
CA GLU A 98 28.52 13.76 -1.86
C GLU A 98 28.81 15.19 -2.32
N ALA A 99 27.82 16.09 -2.20
CA ALA A 99 27.97 17.51 -2.50
C ALA A 99 28.64 18.34 -1.39
N ASP A 100 29.01 17.72 -0.25
CA ASP A 100 29.50 18.38 0.97
C ASP A 100 28.57 19.51 1.48
N ASP A 101 27.27 19.40 1.20
CA ASP A 101 26.25 20.35 1.63
C ASP A 101 25.69 19.92 3.01
N ARG A 102 26.44 20.27 4.05
CA ARG A 102 26.13 19.88 5.44
C ARG A 102 24.78 20.43 5.92
N GLU A 103 24.38 21.61 5.48
CA GLU A 103 23.10 22.21 5.90
C GLU A 103 21.92 21.46 5.27
N ALA A 104 21.96 21.22 3.96
CA ALA A 104 20.92 20.45 3.28
C ALA A 104 20.86 19.00 3.75
N LEU A 105 22.01 18.37 4.03
CA LEU A 105 22.09 17.03 4.61
C LEU A 105 21.36 16.99 5.96
N ARG A 106 21.67 17.94 6.86
CA ARG A 106 21.03 18.02 8.18
C ARG A 106 19.51 18.18 8.07
N LEU A 107 19.02 18.99 7.13
CA LEU A 107 17.59 19.14 6.87
C LEU A 107 16.96 17.82 6.38
N CYS A 108 17.58 17.13 5.44
CA CYS A 108 17.08 15.84 4.94
C CYS A 108 17.02 14.77 6.05
N LEU A 109 18.05 14.70 6.91
CA LEU A 109 18.05 13.78 8.05
C LEU A 109 16.95 14.11 9.07
N SER A 110 16.65 15.40 9.30
CA SER A 110 15.55 15.80 10.17
C SER A 110 14.18 15.40 9.61
N GLU A 111 13.98 15.53 8.29
CA GLU A 111 12.76 15.11 7.58
C GLU A 111 12.58 13.58 7.63
N LEU A 112 13.68 12.83 7.49
CA LEU A 112 13.69 11.37 7.59
C LEU A 112 13.31 10.89 8.99
N LEU A 113 13.86 11.51 10.04
CA LEU A 113 13.52 11.17 11.42
C LEU A 113 12.04 11.40 11.74
N ALA A 114 11.45 12.48 11.21
CA ALA A 114 10.03 12.77 11.36
C ALA A 114 9.16 11.71 10.66
N SER A 115 9.55 11.29 9.46
CA SER A 115 8.81 10.30 8.66
C SER A 115 8.77 8.90 9.31
N ILE A 116 9.80 8.53 10.08
CA ILE A 116 9.87 7.24 10.80
C ILE A 116 9.00 7.24 12.06
N ARG A 117 8.71 8.40 12.67
CA ARG A 117 7.93 8.54 13.90
C ARG A 117 6.63 9.34 13.68
N PRO A 118 5.62 8.78 12.98
CA PRO A 118 4.37 9.50 12.69
C PRO A 118 3.43 9.68 13.91
N GLY A 119 3.93 9.55 15.14
CA GLY A 119 3.11 9.30 16.34
C GLY A 119 3.12 10.36 17.43
N THR A 120 3.75 11.53 17.26
CA THR A 120 3.79 12.50 18.36
C THR A 120 2.57 13.43 18.45
N GLU A 121 1.80 13.68 17.39
CA GLU A 121 0.64 14.61 17.49
C GLU A 121 -0.61 14.23 16.66
N GLU A 122 -0.49 13.48 15.55
CA GLU A 122 -1.60 13.42 14.57
C GLU A 122 -2.57 12.24 14.76
N ASN A 123 -2.17 11.19 15.49
CA ASN A 123 -2.99 10.01 15.72
C ASN A 123 -3.98 10.13 16.90
N GLU A 124 -3.89 11.16 17.73
CA GLU A 124 -4.91 11.41 18.77
C GLU A 124 -6.20 11.97 18.17
N HIS A 125 -6.10 12.81 17.12
CA HIS A 125 -7.25 13.45 16.50
C HIS A 125 -8.14 12.46 15.72
N LYS A 126 -7.55 11.49 15.02
CA LYS A 126 -8.31 10.44 14.32
C LYS A 126 -8.94 9.42 15.28
N ARG A 127 -8.33 9.14 16.44
CA ARG A 127 -8.90 8.27 17.47
C ARG A 127 -10.08 8.90 18.21
N MET A 128 -10.12 10.23 18.35
CA MET A 128 -11.27 10.92 18.94
C MET A 128 -12.52 10.92 18.05
N ILE A 129 -12.38 10.94 16.72
CA ILE A 129 -13.53 11.10 15.81
C ILE A 129 -14.26 9.77 15.55
N HIS A 130 -13.58 8.62 15.62
CA HIS A 130 -14.19 7.32 15.36
C HIS A 130 -14.55 6.49 16.62
N GLY A 131 -14.30 7.01 17.83
CA GLY A 131 -14.61 6.34 19.11
C GLY A 131 -15.97 6.70 19.72
N LEU A 132 -16.86 7.37 18.97
CA LEU A 132 -18.09 7.96 19.49
C LEU A 132 -19.29 7.76 18.55
N ILE A 133 -19.45 6.55 17.98
CA ILE A 133 -20.74 6.02 17.50
C ILE A 133 -20.79 4.51 17.76
#